data_AF-A0A416MDR6-F1
#
_entry.id   AF-A0A416MDR6-F1
#
_cell.length_a   1.000
_cell.length_b   1.000
_cell.length_c   1.000
_cell.angle_alpha   90.00
_cell.angle_beta   90.00
_cell.angle_gamma   90.00
#
_symmetry.space_group_name_H-M   'P 1'
#
loop_
_entity.id
_entity.type
_entity.pdbx_description
1 polymer ?
#
loop_
_entity_poly.entity_id
_entity_poly.type
_entity_poly.pdbx_seq_one_letter_code
_entity_poly.pdbx_strand_id
1 'polypeptide(L)'
;IVYYNFTCHNEMNKNTENKTLIYYFIMCLISVFLIKIHLAGNGNIGQVVFLTYYCLTALPLVVIFVKGKNSRNLCILLCVAISVASTKRTGTIALILGIFVMLVLDAHIQGSLKEKWKRYMYLFIAICIGSGAVLYLENRSGLEIFDRFSKLSTDGGSGRDVIWAITLQAFNVSNLREKILGHGFQSVYYRLRPGGFSRFSHNSYIEYLYDYGIIGLSLLVLFVLFLIIIEIKFIREKNKYAPVMGMLLIITIFLSAFSYFFEESNIIQPIAVAYGIILGQAYKERKRYEN
;
A
#
# COMPACT_ATOMS: atom_id res chain seq x y z
N ILE A 1 -19.81 -1.78 -11.73
CA ILE A 1 -20.23 -0.71 -10.80
C ILE A 1 -19.03 0.22 -10.61
N VAL A 2 -19.13 1.51 -10.97
CA VAL A 2 -18.08 2.49 -10.67
C VAL A 2 -18.32 2.99 -9.25
N TYR A 3 -17.43 2.64 -8.30
CA TYR A 3 -17.61 2.96 -6.87
C TYR A 3 -17.80 4.47 -6.61
N TYR A 4 -17.17 5.32 -7.41
CA TYR A 4 -17.40 6.78 -7.41
C TYR A 4 -18.88 7.13 -7.63
N ASN A 5 -19.49 6.62 -8.69
CA ASN A 5 -20.91 6.88 -8.98
C ASN A 5 -21.81 6.30 -7.89
N PHE A 6 -21.49 5.12 -7.38
CA PHE A 6 -22.25 4.49 -6.31
C PHE A 6 -22.26 5.37 -5.04
N THR A 7 -21.10 5.87 -4.60
CA THR A 7 -21.01 6.68 -3.37
C THR A 7 -21.56 8.09 -3.53
N CYS A 8 -21.58 8.66 -4.73
CA CYS A 8 -22.27 9.92 -5.01
C CYS A 8 -23.78 9.83 -4.69
N HIS A 9 -24.41 8.69 -4.99
CA HIS A 9 -25.87 8.54 -4.93
C HIS A 9 -26.40 7.80 -3.69
N ASN A 10 -25.54 7.10 -2.95
CA ASN A 10 -25.95 6.30 -1.80
C ASN A 10 -25.45 6.92 -0.48
N GLU A 11 -26.21 6.70 0.61
CA GLU A 11 -25.75 7.01 1.96
C GLU A 11 -25.08 5.79 2.60
N MET A 12 -24.01 6.04 3.35
CA MET A 12 -23.25 4.99 4.01
C MET A 12 -23.80 4.83 5.43
N ASN A 13 -24.51 3.73 5.65
CA ASN A 13 -25.25 3.48 6.88
C ASN A 13 -24.48 2.52 7.82
N LYS A 14 -25.06 2.23 8.99
CA LYS A 14 -24.48 1.32 9.98
C LYS A 14 -24.26 -0.11 9.44
N ASN A 15 -25.07 -0.53 8.47
CA ASN A 15 -24.91 -1.82 7.82
C ASN A 15 -23.58 -1.89 7.03
N THR A 16 -23.17 -0.80 6.38
CA THR A 16 -21.88 -0.72 5.69
C THR A 16 -20.71 -0.89 6.67
N GLU A 17 -20.75 -0.21 7.82
CA GLU A 17 -19.73 -0.35 8.87
C GLU A 17 -19.59 -1.80 9.35
N ASN A 18 -20.70 -2.47 9.65
CA ASN A 18 -20.69 -3.86 10.10
C ASN A 18 -20.14 -4.80 9.02
N LYS A 19 -20.55 -4.63 7.75
CA LYS A 19 -20.03 -5.42 6.63
C LYS A 19 -18.53 -5.22 6.44
N THR A 20 -18.03 -3.99 6.54
CA THR A 20 -16.59 -3.69 6.45
C THR A 20 -15.82 -4.36 7.58
N LEU A 21 -16.32 -4.32 8.82
CA LEU A 21 -15.68 -5.00 9.95
C LEU A 21 -15.65 -6.51 9.76
N ILE A 22 -16.78 -7.14 9.40
CA ILE A 22 -16.86 -8.58 9.15
C ILE A 22 -15.86 -8.99 8.06
N TYR A 23 -15.88 -8.29 6.92
CA TYR A 23 -14.94 -8.53 5.84
C TYR A 23 -13.49 -8.45 6.32
N TYR A 24 -13.14 -7.39 7.05
CA TYR A 24 -11.78 -7.18 7.55
C TYR A 24 -11.34 -8.26 8.54
N PHE A 25 -12.20 -8.66 9.49
CA PHE A 25 -11.89 -9.74 10.42
C PHE A 25 -11.70 -11.09 9.71
N ILE A 26 -12.50 -11.38 8.68
CA ILE A 26 -12.30 -12.59 7.85
C ILE A 26 -10.93 -12.55 7.18
N MET A 27 -10.53 -11.41 6.60
CA MET A 27 -9.19 -11.25 5.99
C MET A 27 -8.07 -11.45 7.01
N CYS A 28 -8.22 -10.91 8.23
CA CYS A 28 -7.27 -11.11 9.32
C CYS A 28 -7.15 -12.58 9.72
N LEU A 29 -8.27 -13.29 9.87
CA LEU A 29 -8.29 -14.72 10.24
C LEU A 29 -7.60 -15.58 9.18
N ILE A 30 -7.92 -15.34 7.90
CA ILE A 30 -7.26 -16.02 6.77
C ILE A 30 -5.76 -15.73 6.79
N SER A 31 -5.37 -14.47 6.99
CA SER A 31 -3.94 -14.07 7.04
C SER A 31 -3.18 -14.77 8.16
N VAL A 32 -3.78 -14.90 9.36
CA VAL A 32 -3.15 -15.62 10.48
C VAL A 32 -2.93 -17.09 10.14
N PHE A 33 -3.92 -17.75 9.53
CA PHE A 33 -3.80 -19.14 9.11
C PHE A 33 -2.69 -19.34 8.07
N LEU A 34 -2.62 -18.45 7.08
CA LEU A 34 -1.59 -18.47 6.04
C LEU A 34 -0.19 -18.20 6.62
N ILE A 35 -0.05 -17.27 7.56
CA ILE A 35 1.22 -17.02 8.25
C ILE A 35 1.66 -18.28 9.02
N LYS A 36 0.75 -18.99 9.69
CA LYS A 36 1.10 -20.25 10.37
C LYS A 36 1.63 -21.31 9.40
N ILE A 37 0.96 -21.48 8.26
CA ILE A 37 1.42 -22.38 7.19
C ILE A 37 2.84 -22.02 6.73
N HIS A 38 3.06 -20.72 6.47
CA HIS A 38 4.37 -20.21 6.07
C HIS A 38 5.47 -20.47 7.12
N LEU A 39 5.20 -20.17 8.39
CA LEU A 39 6.16 -20.35 9.49
C LEU A 39 6.44 -21.85 9.76
N ALA A 40 5.51 -22.73 9.45
CA ALA A 40 5.70 -24.18 9.52
C ALA A 40 6.55 -24.74 8.36
N GLY A 41 6.95 -23.91 7.40
CA GLY A 41 7.69 -24.35 6.20
C GLY A 41 6.83 -25.10 5.17
N ASN A 42 5.52 -25.15 5.37
CA ASN A 42 4.59 -25.86 4.49
C ASN A 42 4.08 -24.89 3.40
N GLY A 43 4.18 -25.29 2.13
CA GLY A 43 3.64 -24.53 0.98
C GLY A 43 4.61 -23.56 0.30
N ASN A 44 4.18 -22.99 -0.84
CA ASN A 44 4.98 -22.03 -1.59
C ASN A 44 5.06 -20.70 -0.84
N ILE A 45 6.15 -20.52 -0.08
CA ILE A 45 6.45 -19.41 0.83
C ILE A 45 6.07 -18.04 0.24
N GLY A 46 6.30 -17.81 -1.05
CA GLY A 46 6.01 -16.55 -1.71
C GLY A 46 4.52 -16.23 -1.83
N GLN A 47 3.71 -17.23 -2.21
CA GLN A 47 2.28 -17.09 -2.54
C GLN A 47 1.40 -17.04 -1.29
N VAL A 48 1.68 -17.89 -0.30
CA VAL A 48 0.90 -17.96 0.95
C VAL A 48 0.92 -16.62 1.69
N VAL A 49 2.08 -15.97 1.72
CA VAL A 49 2.28 -14.73 2.47
C VAL A 49 1.83 -13.50 1.67
N PHE A 50 1.70 -13.58 0.34
CA PHE A 50 1.24 -12.45 -0.47
C PHE A 50 -0.20 -12.04 -0.13
N LEU A 51 -1.04 -13.02 0.22
CA LEU A 51 -2.42 -12.80 0.63
C LEU A 51 -2.56 -12.01 1.94
N THR A 52 -1.50 -11.86 2.74
CA THR A 52 -1.55 -11.00 3.94
C THR A 52 -1.66 -9.52 3.59
N TYR A 53 -1.28 -9.13 2.36
CA TYR A 53 -1.48 -7.78 1.86
C TYR A 53 -2.94 -7.40 1.69
N TYR A 54 -3.88 -8.35 1.68
CA TYR A 54 -5.31 -8.02 1.74
C TYR A 54 -5.66 -7.21 2.98
N CYS A 55 -5.11 -7.54 4.15
CA CYS A 55 -5.33 -6.77 5.38
C CYS A 55 -4.81 -5.33 5.21
N LEU A 56 -3.61 -5.17 4.65
CA LEU A 56 -3.01 -3.88 4.35
C LEU A 56 -3.89 -3.05 3.41
N THR A 57 -4.31 -3.64 2.29
CA THR A 57 -5.07 -2.92 1.27
C THR A 57 -6.53 -2.67 1.65
N ALA A 58 -7.10 -3.47 2.54
CA ALA A 58 -8.45 -3.28 3.07
C ALA A 58 -8.52 -2.27 4.23
N LEU A 59 -7.40 -2.00 4.91
CA LEU A 59 -7.35 -1.08 6.04
C LEU A 59 -7.92 0.34 5.74
N PRO A 60 -7.65 0.97 4.57
CA PRO A 60 -8.29 2.24 4.20
C PRO A 60 -9.82 2.21 4.28
N LEU A 61 -10.46 1.10 3.88
CA LEU A 61 -11.92 0.96 3.97
C LEU A 61 -12.38 0.97 5.42
N VAL A 62 -11.66 0.31 6.32
CA VAL A 62 -11.93 0.38 7.77
C VAL A 62 -11.85 1.81 8.26
N VAL A 63 -10.80 2.55 7.88
CA VAL A 63 -10.63 3.94 8.31
C VAL A 63 -11.75 4.86 7.80
N ILE A 64 -12.25 4.62 6.58
CA ILE A 64 -13.38 5.37 5.99
C ILE A 64 -14.71 5.05 6.70
N PHE A 65 -15.01 3.77 6.92
CA PHE A 65 -16.35 3.33 7.30
C PHE A 65 -16.57 3.15 8.81
N VAL A 66 -15.52 2.84 9.56
CA VAL A 66 -15.64 2.51 10.98
C VAL A 66 -15.55 3.77 11.82
N LYS A 67 -16.70 4.16 12.38
CA LYS A 67 -16.82 5.36 13.22
C LYS A 67 -16.29 5.12 14.63
N GLY A 68 -16.40 3.88 15.13
CA GLY A 68 -15.91 3.50 16.45
C GLY A 68 -14.38 3.56 16.55
N LYS A 69 -13.85 4.50 17.34
CA LYS A 69 -12.40 4.69 17.53
C LYS A 69 -11.70 3.42 18.00
N ASN A 70 -12.29 2.69 18.94
CA ASN A 70 -11.70 1.46 19.49
C ASN A 70 -11.61 0.36 18.43
N SER A 71 -12.70 0.11 17.69
CA SER A 71 -12.73 -0.90 16.62
C SER A 71 -11.75 -0.56 15.50
N ARG A 72 -11.69 0.71 15.08
CA ARG A 72 -10.72 1.17 14.07
C ARG A 72 -9.28 0.98 14.53
N ASN A 73 -8.96 1.38 15.76
CA ASN A 73 -7.62 1.22 16.32
C ASN A 73 -7.23 -0.26 16.47
N LEU A 74 -8.17 -1.13 16.87
CA LEU A 74 -7.96 -2.58 16.91
C LEU A 74 -7.62 -3.12 15.51
N CYS A 75 -8.35 -2.73 14.47
CA CYS A 75 -8.05 -3.15 13.10
C CYS A 75 -6.67 -2.68 12.62
N ILE A 76 -6.26 -1.46 12.96
CA ILE A 76 -4.91 -0.94 12.67
C ILE A 76 -3.85 -1.79 13.38
N LEU A 77 -4.03 -2.06 14.68
CA LEU A 77 -3.11 -2.88 15.47
C LEU A 77 -3.00 -4.30 14.90
N LEU A 78 -4.12 -4.91 14.53
CA LEU A 78 -4.13 -6.22 13.86
C LEU A 78 -3.38 -6.17 12.52
N CYS A 79 -3.55 -5.11 11.72
CA CYS A 79 -2.84 -4.95 10.46
C CYS A 79 -1.32 -4.91 10.67
N VAL A 80 -0.86 -4.13 11.66
CA VAL A 80 0.56 -4.00 12.00
C VAL A 80 1.09 -5.35 12.50
N ALA A 81 0.39 -6.02 13.40
CA ALA A 81 0.77 -7.32 13.93
C ALA A 81 0.89 -8.38 12.82
N ILE A 82 -0.11 -8.46 11.93
CA ILE A 82 -0.10 -9.38 10.77
C ILE A 82 1.05 -9.06 9.82
N SER A 83 1.26 -7.77 9.51
CA SER A 83 2.34 -7.36 8.60
C SER A 83 3.71 -7.72 9.15
N VAL A 84 3.97 -7.47 10.44
CA VAL A 84 5.21 -7.85 11.11
C VAL A 84 5.37 -9.37 11.16
N ALA A 85 4.34 -10.11 11.57
CA ALA A 85 4.36 -11.57 11.66
C ALA A 85 4.56 -12.25 10.29
N SER A 86 4.13 -11.61 9.20
CA SER A 86 4.28 -12.13 7.84
C SER A 86 5.73 -12.10 7.32
N THR A 87 6.66 -11.43 8.02
CA THR A 87 8.06 -11.19 7.60
C THR A 87 8.22 -10.38 6.29
N LYS A 88 7.13 -9.90 5.68
CA LYS A 88 7.15 -9.07 4.47
C LYS A 88 7.53 -7.63 4.79
N ARG A 89 8.84 -7.34 4.73
CA ARG A 89 9.42 -6.03 5.03
C ARG A 89 8.77 -4.89 4.22
N THR A 90 8.58 -5.07 2.91
CA THR A 90 8.00 -4.04 2.03
C THR A 90 6.60 -3.60 2.47
N GLY A 91 5.68 -4.54 2.71
CA GLY A 91 4.32 -4.20 3.13
C GLY A 91 4.28 -3.58 4.52
N THR A 92 5.13 -4.04 5.44
CA THR A 92 5.26 -3.43 6.78
C THR A 92 5.75 -1.99 6.69
N ILE A 93 6.76 -1.70 5.86
CA ILE A 93 7.25 -0.33 5.66
C ILE A 93 6.16 0.54 5.01
N ALA A 94 5.48 0.04 3.98
CA ALA A 94 4.39 0.75 3.32
C ALA A 94 3.25 1.08 4.31
N LEU A 95 2.90 0.14 5.19
CA LEU A 95 1.89 0.33 6.22
C LEU A 95 2.30 1.39 7.25
N ILE A 96 3.50 1.27 7.81
CA ILE A 96 4.01 2.19 8.84
C ILE A 96 4.09 3.61 8.27
N LEU A 97 4.66 3.76 7.07
CA LEU A 97 4.77 5.06 6.42
C LEU A 97 3.40 5.61 6.05
N GLY A 98 2.48 4.77 5.56
CA GLY A 98 1.11 5.17 5.25
C GLY A 98 0.34 5.67 6.47
N ILE A 99 0.41 4.94 7.59
CA ILE A 99 -0.17 5.36 8.87
C ILE A 99 0.47 6.66 9.35
N PHE A 100 1.80 6.78 9.25
CA PHE A 100 2.52 7.99 9.64
C PHE A 100 2.03 9.21 8.84
N VAL A 101 1.96 9.10 7.51
CA VAL A 101 1.44 10.17 6.64
C VAL A 101 -0.01 10.50 6.99
N MET A 102 -0.86 9.50 7.22
CA MET A 102 -2.24 9.71 7.68
C MET A 102 -2.28 10.55 8.96
N LEU A 103 -1.48 10.20 9.96
CA LEU A 103 -1.49 10.90 11.26
C LEU A 103 -0.93 12.33 11.13
N VAL A 104 0.10 12.53 10.32
CA VAL A 104 0.67 13.86 10.02
C VAL A 104 -0.35 14.74 9.32
N LEU A 105 -1.06 14.21 8.32
CA LEU A 105 -2.09 14.95 7.59
C LEU A 105 -3.32 15.22 8.46
N ASP A 106 -3.74 14.26 9.28
CA ASP A 106 -4.84 14.44 10.24
C ASP A 106 -4.52 15.57 11.24
N ALA A 107 -3.28 15.60 11.75
CA ALA A 107 -2.79 16.69 12.58
C ALA A 107 -2.67 18.02 11.81
N HIS A 108 -2.30 18.00 10.54
CA HIS A 108 -2.16 19.21 9.73
C HIS A 108 -3.51 19.87 9.43
N ILE A 109 -4.54 19.06 9.18
CA ILE A 109 -5.84 19.51 8.68
C ILE A 109 -6.77 19.94 9.83
N GLN A 110 -6.65 19.31 11.00
CA GLN A 110 -7.54 19.57 12.14
C GLN A 110 -6.96 20.57 13.15
N GLY A 111 -7.86 21.35 13.76
CA GLY A 111 -7.58 22.12 14.96
C GLY A 111 -6.82 23.44 14.78
N SER A 112 -6.70 24.16 15.90
CA SER A 112 -5.91 25.38 16.05
C SER A 112 -4.40 25.08 16.01
N LEU A 113 -3.56 26.08 15.75
CA LEU A 113 -2.09 25.93 15.70
C LEU A 113 -1.53 25.21 16.94
N LYS A 114 -2.06 25.51 18.13
CA LYS A 114 -1.67 24.87 19.40
C LYS A 114 -2.00 23.37 19.43
N GLU A 115 -3.17 22.98 18.92
CA GLU A 115 -3.58 21.58 18.84
C GLU A 115 -2.73 20.80 17.83
N LYS A 116 -2.34 21.43 16.71
CA LYS A 116 -1.43 20.83 15.73
C LYS A 116 -0.08 20.53 16.34
N TRP A 117 0.54 21.51 16.99
CA TRP A 117 1.81 21.33 17.70
C TRP A 117 1.75 20.24 18.77
N LYS A 118 0.66 20.20 19.53
CA LYS A 118 0.43 19.13 20.51
C LYS A 118 0.40 17.74 19.85
N ARG A 119 -0.29 17.59 18.72
CA ARG A 119 -0.34 16.33 17.95
C ARG A 119 1.03 15.96 17.37
N TYR A 120 1.76 16.91 16.79
CA TYR A 120 3.12 16.67 16.28
C TYR A 120 4.08 16.24 17.40
N MET A 121 3.98 16.87 18.57
CA MET A 121 4.79 16.49 19.73
C MET A 121 4.47 15.06 20.21
N TYR A 122 3.19 14.66 20.23
CA TYR A 122 2.83 13.26 20.54
C TYR A 122 3.39 12.28 19.51
N LEU A 123 3.35 12.61 18.22
CA LEU A 123 3.95 11.77 17.18
C LEU A 123 5.47 11.66 17.35
N PHE A 124 6.15 12.76 17.63
CA PHE A 124 7.58 12.78 17.90
C PHE A 124 7.94 11.90 19.10
N ILE A 125 7.23 12.05 20.23
CA ILE A 125 7.43 11.22 21.42
C ILE A 125 7.18 9.75 21.12
N ALA A 126 6.11 9.42 20.38
CA ALA A 126 5.81 8.04 20.01
C ALA A 126 6.91 7.41 19.14
N ILE A 127 7.49 8.18 18.20
CA ILE A 127 8.64 7.74 17.39
C ILE A 127 9.86 7.51 18.29
N CYS A 128 10.21 8.46 19.17
CA CYS A 128 11.35 8.30 20.06
C CYS A 128 11.22 7.08 20.98
N ILE A 129 10.03 6.86 21.55
CA ILE A 129 9.75 5.67 22.38
C ILE A 129 9.84 4.40 21.54
N GLY A 130 9.23 4.39 20.35
CA GLY A 130 9.28 3.25 19.43
C GLY A 130 10.71 2.89 19.03
N SER A 131 11.51 3.86 18.61
CA SER A 131 12.93 3.68 18.28
C SER A 131 13.74 3.21 19.48
N GLY A 132 13.52 3.79 20.67
CA GLY A 132 14.17 3.37 21.90
C GLY A 132 13.83 1.92 22.29
N ALA A 133 12.57 1.50 22.12
CA ALA A 133 12.14 0.13 22.37
C ALA A 133 12.78 -0.86 21.40
N VAL A 134 12.88 -0.52 20.10
CA VAL A 134 13.55 -1.37 19.10
C VAL A 134 15.03 -1.55 19.46
N LEU A 135 15.74 -0.45 19.75
CA LEU A 135 17.15 -0.49 20.16
C LEU A 135 17.36 -1.30 21.45
N TYR A 136 16.48 -1.14 22.42
CA TYR A 136 16.52 -1.91 23.66
C TYR A 136 16.34 -3.42 23.42
N LEU A 137 15.37 -3.79 22.58
CA LEU A 137 15.10 -5.18 22.25
C LEU A 137 16.28 -5.80 21.49
N GLU A 138 16.81 -5.14 20.47
CA GLU A 138 17.99 -5.60 19.70
C GLU A 138 19.17 -5.92 20.60
N ASN A 139 19.53 -5.01 21.50
CA ASN A 139 20.64 -5.17 22.44
C ASN A 139 20.50 -6.36 23.42
N ARG A 140 19.28 -6.86 23.65
CA ARG A 140 19.01 -7.95 24.62
C ARG A 140 18.64 -9.29 24.01
N SER A 141 18.10 -9.29 22.80
CA SER A 141 17.48 -10.48 22.19
C SER A 141 18.30 -11.05 21.04
N GLY A 142 19.43 -10.43 20.68
CA GLY A 142 20.20 -10.80 19.48
C GLY A 142 19.41 -10.60 18.19
N LEU A 143 18.28 -9.88 18.25
CA LEU A 143 17.48 -9.51 17.09
C LEU A 143 18.23 -8.43 16.31
N GLU A 144 19.04 -8.84 15.34
CA GLU A 144 19.73 -8.01 14.34
C GLU A 144 18.73 -7.23 13.45
N ILE A 145 17.91 -6.37 14.02
CA ILE A 145 16.89 -5.62 13.27
C ILE A 145 17.57 -4.55 12.43
N PHE A 146 18.47 -3.76 13.03
CA PHE A 146 19.20 -2.72 12.30
C PHE A 146 20.19 -3.33 11.31
N ASP A 147 20.80 -4.46 11.64
CA ASP A 147 21.66 -5.22 10.73
C ASP A 147 20.89 -5.80 9.53
N ARG A 148 19.63 -6.22 9.73
CA ARG A 148 18.75 -6.63 8.61
C ARG A 148 18.27 -5.45 7.76
N PHE A 149 18.19 -4.24 8.34
CA PHE A 149 17.88 -3.00 7.62
C PHE A 149 19.10 -2.43 6.88
N SER A 150 20.32 -2.57 7.42
CA SER A 150 21.56 -2.14 6.75
C SER A 150 21.91 -3.05 5.57
N LYS A 151 21.79 -4.38 5.76
CA LYS A 151 21.95 -5.40 4.70
C LYS A 151 20.92 -5.27 3.56
N LEU A 152 19.83 -4.55 3.80
CA LEU A 152 18.78 -4.24 2.81
C LEU A 152 19.32 -3.43 1.61
N SER A 153 20.44 -2.71 1.80
CA SER A 153 21.14 -1.97 0.75
C SER A 153 22.26 -2.77 0.05
N THR A 154 22.81 -3.82 0.69
CA THR A 154 24.03 -4.50 0.24
C THR A 154 23.83 -5.93 -0.27
N ASP A 155 22.75 -6.64 0.11
CA ASP A 155 22.57 -8.07 -0.23
C ASP A 155 21.89 -8.33 -1.59
N GLY A 156 21.57 -7.32 -2.41
CA GLY A 156 20.75 -7.49 -3.63
C GLY A 156 19.30 -7.94 -3.37
N GLY A 157 18.97 -8.29 -2.12
CA GLY A 157 17.62 -8.63 -1.66
C GLY A 157 17.12 -9.98 -2.18
N SER A 158 15.90 -10.02 -2.71
CA SER A 158 15.25 -11.25 -3.21
C SER A 158 15.68 -11.65 -4.64
N GLY A 159 16.82 -11.15 -5.12
CA GLY A 159 17.27 -11.20 -6.52
C GLY A 159 16.55 -10.22 -7.46
N ARG A 160 16.09 -9.08 -6.92
CA ARG A 160 15.31 -8.07 -7.69
C ARG A 160 16.20 -7.24 -8.59
N ASP A 161 17.38 -6.87 -8.10
CA ASP A 161 18.45 -6.23 -8.84
C ASP A 161 18.77 -6.97 -10.15
N VAL A 162 18.94 -8.29 -10.08
CA VAL A 162 19.20 -9.14 -11.25
C VAL A 162 18.01 -9.17 -12.19
N ILE A 163 16.79 -9.35 -11.65
CA ILE A 163 15.55 -9.34 -12.45
C ILE A 163 15.38 -8.01 -13.19
N TRP A 164 15.55 -6.89 -12.48
CA TRP A 164 15.43 -5.55 -13.03
C TRP A 164 16.47 -5.31 -14.12
N ALA A 165 17.73 -5.71 -13.89
CA ALA A 165 18.78 -5.60 -14.88
C ALA A 165 18.47 -6.40 -16.16
N ILE A 166 18.02 -7.65 -16.03
CA ILE A 166 17.65 -8.50 -17.17
C ILE A 166 16.50 -7.86 -17.97
N THR A 167 15.45 -7.40 -17.29
CA THR A 167 14.28 -6.81 -17.95
C THR A 167 14.62 -5.48 -18.63
N LEU A 168 15.39 -4.61 -17.98
CA LEU A 168 15.82 -3.34 -18.55
C LEU A 168 16.79 -3.52 -19.72
N GLN A 169 17.71 -4.49 -19.63
CA GLN A 169 18.58 -4.83 -20.74
C GLN A 169 17.78 -5.36 -21.93
N ALA A 170 16.81 -6.25 -21.68
CA ALA A 170 15.92 -6.76 -22.72
C ALA A 170 15.18 -5.61 -23.41
N PHE A 171 14.58 -4.70 -22.64
CA PHE A 171 13.95 -3.49 -23.18
C PHE A 171 14.91 -2.64 -24.01
N ASN A 172 16.16 -2.47 -23.55
CA ASN A 172 17.13 -1.62 -24.23
C ASN A 172 17.53 -2.15 -25.61
N VAL A 173 17.58 -3.47 -25.79
CA VAL A 173 17.92 -4.09 -27.09
C VAL A 173 16.71 -4.33 -27.99
N SER A 174 15.49 -4.11 -27.49
CA SER A 174 14.25 -4.21 -28.26
C SER A 174 14.19 -3.21 -29.42
N ASN A 175 13.41 -3.56 -30.44
CA ASN A 175 13.17 -2.66 -31.57
C ASN A 175 12.29 -1.47 -31.17
N LEU A 176 12.21 -0.45 -32.03
CA LEU A 176 11.46 0.78 -31.73
C LEU A 176 9.97 0.52 -31.44
N ARG A 177 9.34 -0.40 -32.17
CA ARG A 177 7.93 -0.74 -31.98
C ARG A 177 7.69 -1.33 -30.60
N GLU A 178 8.50 -2.28 -30.19
CA GLU A 178 8.45 -2.91 -28.87
C GLU A 178 8.73 -1.91 -27.74
N LYS A 179 9.67 -0.97 -27.94
CA LYS A 179 9.93 0.08 -26.94
C LYS A 179 8.72 0.99 -26.73
N ILE A 180 7.97 1.28 -27.79
CA ILE A 180 6.81 2.19 -27.72
C ILE A 180 5.56 1.46 -27.22
N LEU A 181 5.23 0.29 -27.80
CA LEU A 181 3.97 -0.44 -27.59
C LEU A 181 4.08 -1.57 -26.57
N GLY A 182 5.30 -1.99 -26.23
CA GLY A 182 5.56 -3.12 -25.36
C GLY A 182 5.67 -4.45 -26.09
N HIS A 183 5.92 -5.49 -25.30
CA HIS A 183 6.11 -6.87 -25.76
C HIS A 183 4.84 -7.72 -25.61
N GLY A 184 3.80 -7.20 -24.95
CA GLY A 184 2.54 -7.90 -24.68
C GLY A 184 2.35 -8.24 -23.21
N PHE A 185 1.13 -8.66 -22.87
CA PHE A 185 0.74 -8.99 -21.50
C PHE A 185 1.62 -10.09 -20.88
N GLN A 186 2.16 -9.84 -19.69
CA GLN A 186 3.00 -10.77 -18.91
C GLN A 186 4.31 -11.17 -19.61
N SER A 187 4.84 -10.32 -20.49
CA SER A 187 6.07 -10.63 -21.24
C SER A 187 7.29 -10.73 -20.34
N VAL A 188 7.35 -9.98 -19.24
CA VAL A 188 8.43 -10.11 -18.25
C VAL A 188 8.48 -11.53 -17.68
N TYR A 189 7.33 -12.15 -17.34
CA TYR A 189 7.29 -13.52 -16.83
C TYR A 189 7.96 -14.50 -17.81
N TYR A 190 7.60 -14.42 -19.10
CA TYR A 190 8.18 -15.29 -20.12
C TYR A 190 9.64 -14.99 -20.41
N ARG A 191 10.07 -13.73 -20.24
CA ARG A 191 11.48 -13.34 -20.39
C ARG A 191 12.35 -13.91 -19.27
N LEU A 192 11.83 -13.95 -18.05
CA LEU A 192 12.54 -14.36 -16.85
C LEU A 192 12.55 -15.89 -16.65
N ARG A 193 11.53 -16.60 -17.15
CA ARG A 193 11.38 -18.05 -16.99
C ARG A 193 12.59 -18.89 -17.46
N PRO A 194 13.23 -18.62 -18.62
CA PRO A 194 14.44 -19.34 -19.04
C PRO A 194 15.63 -19.17 -18.08
N GLY A 195 15.69 -18.05 -17.35
CA GLY A 195 16.69 -17.79 -16.31
C GLY A 195 16.38 -18.41 -14.95
N GLY A 196 15.37 -19.29 -14.87
CA GLY A 196 14.95 -19.94 -13.63
C GLY A 196 14.00 -19.11 -12.76
N PHE A 197 13.56 -17.94 -13.22
CA PHE A 197 12.65 -17.08 -12.47
C PHE A 197 11.20 -17.26 -12.96
N SER A 198 10.36 -17.95 -12.18
CA SER A 198 8.93 -18.08 -12.47
C SER A 198 8.10 -17.02 -11.72
N ARG A 199 8.39 -15.73 -11.96
CA ARG A 199 7.83 -14.60 -11.22
C ARG A 199 7.89 -13.29 -12.02
N PHE A 200 7.09 -12.26 -11.68
CA PHE A 200 7.15 -10.94 -12.33
C PHE A 200 8.30 -10.09 -11.76
N SER A 201 8.50 -8.86 -12.26
CA SER A 201 9.62 -7.99 -11.89
C SER A 201 9.60 -7.50 -10.44
N HIS A 202 8.48 -7.61 -9.71
CA HIS A 202 8.30 -7.01 -8.38
C HIS A 202 8.48 -5.48 -8.36
N ASN A 203 8.28 -4.84 -9.51
CA ASN A 203 8.27 -3.39 -9.68
C ASN A 203 7.36 -3.07 -10.86
N SER A 204 6.18 -2.50 -10.58
CA SER A 204 5.17 -2.24 -11.60
C SER A 204 5.64 -1.27 -12.68
N TYR A 205 6.57 -0.38 -12.39
CA TYR A 205 7.10 0.54 -13.40
C TYR A 205 7.99 -0.20 -14.40
N ILE A 206 8.83 -1.13 -13.93
CA ILE A 206 9.68 -1.95 -14.80
C ILE A 206 8.82 -2.94 -15.58
N GLU A 207 7.83 -3.54 -14.93
CA GLU A 207 6.87 -4.44 -15.58
C GLU A 207 6.16 -3.72 -16.73
N TYR A 208 5.55 -2.56 -16.45
CA TYR A 208 4.77 -1.82 -17.44
C TYR A 208 5.64 -1.29 -18.58
N LEU A 209 6.88 -0.90 -18.30
CA LEU A 209 7.82 -0.49 -19.33
C LEU A 209 8.09 -1.60 -20.34
N TYR A 210 8.27 -2.84 -19.87
CA TYR A 210 8.57 -3.96 -20.75
C TYR A 210 7.30 -4.51 -21.42
N ASP A 211 6.24 -4.77 -20.65
CA ASP A 211 5.01 -5.40 -21.16
C ASP A 211 4.23 -4.47 -22.09
N TYR A 212 4.14 -3.18 -21.75
CA TYR A 212 3.28 -2.21 -22.42
C TYR A 212 4.03 -1.00 -23.00
N GLY A 213 5.37 -1.02 -22.94
CA GLY A 213 6.21 0.01 -23.53
C GLY A 213 6.13 1.36 -22.82
N ILE A 214 6.72 2.36 -23.46
CA ILE A 214 6.71 3.75 -22.98
C ILE A 214 5.28 4.27 -22.82
N ILE A 215 4.35 3.88 -23.70
CA ILE A 215 2.94 4.32 -23.61
C ILE A 215 2.30 3.78 -22.31
N GLY A 216 2.40 2.48 -22.05
CA GLY A 216 1.82 1.89 -20.85
C GLY A 216 2.43 2.44 -19.56
N LEU A 217 3.76 2.58 -19.51
CA LEU A 217 4.42 3.23 -18.36
C LEU A 217 3.94 4.67 -18.18
N SER A 218 3.81 5.44 -19.27
CA SER A 218 3.38 6.83 -19.21
C SER A 218 1.96 6.95 -18.64
N LEU A 219 1.03 6.07 -19.04
CA LEU A 219 -0.32 6.05 -18.48
C LEU A 219 -0.31 5.75 -16.98
N LEU A 220 0.51 4.80 -16.54
CA LEU A 220 0.67 4.48 -15.12
C LEU A 220 1.24 5.67 -14.32
N VAL A 221 2.28 6.32 -14.83
CA VAL A 221 2.88 7.51 -14.18
C VAL A 221 1.88 8.66 -14.13
N LEU A 222 1.16 8.92 -15.22
CA LEU A 222 0.11 9.96 -15.26
C LEU A 222 -1.01 9.69 -14.26
N PHE A 223 -1.42 8.43 -14.10
CA PHE A 223 -2.40 8.03 -13.08
C PHE A 223 -1.91 8.35 -11.66
N VAL A 224 -0.67 7.97 -11.32
CA VAL A 224 -0.10 8.28 -10.00
C VAL A 224 0.04 9.79 -9.78
N LEU A 225 0.50 10.54 -10.79
CA LEU A 225 0.59 12.01 -10.72
C LEU A 225 -0.78 12.65 -10.50
N PHE A 226 -1.82 12.14 -11.16
CA PHE A 226 -3.19 12.63 -10.98
C PHE A 226 -3.66 12.43 -9.52
N LEU A 227 -3.36 11.28 -8.90
CA LEU A 227 -3.67 11.04 -7.49
C LEU A 227 -2.90 11.99 -6.56
N ILE A 228 -1.63 12.27 -6.85
CA ILE A 228 -0.83 13.26 -6.11
C ILE A 228 -1.46 14.66 -6.20
N ILE A 229 -1.87 15.08 -7.40
CA ILE A 229 -2.52 16.38 -7.62
C ILE A 229 -3.83 16.48 -6.82
N ILE A 230 -4.63 15.41 -6.80
CA ILE A 230 -5.85 15.34 -5.97
C ILE A 230 -5.53 15.46 -4.49
N GLU A 231 -4.51 14.74 -4.01
CA GLU A 231 -4.12 14.78 -2.60
C GLU A 231 -3.66 16.18 -2.19
N ILE A 232 -2.83 16.84 -3.01
CA ILE A 232 -2.44 18.24 -2.79
C ILE A 232 -3.67 19.15 -2.71
N LYS A 233 -4.65 18.95 -3.60
CA LYS A 233 -5.92 19.70 -3.56
C LYS A 233 -6.68 19.44 -2.26
N PHE A 234 -6.79 18.19 -1.82
CA PHE A 234 -7.44 17.83 -0.56
C PHE A 234 -6.77 18.44 0.66
N ILE A 235 -5.44 18.43 0.71
CA ILE A 235 -4.66 19.05 1.79
C ILE A 235 -4.92 20.56 1.82
N ARG A 236 -4.86 21.24 0.67
CA ARG A 236 -5.08 22.70 0.57
C ARG A 236 -6.49 23.10 1.00
N GLU A 237 -7.49 22.30 0.64
CA GLU A 237 -8.89 22.51 1.01
C GLU A 237 -9.22 22.01 2.43
N LYS A 238 -8.24 21.46 3.16
CA LYS A 238 -8.47 20.84 4.47
C LYS A 238 -9.58 19.78 4.43
N ASN A 239 -9.65 19.05 3.33
CA ASN A 239 -10.64 18.01 3.12
C ASN A 239 -10.43 16.88 4.14
N LYS A 240 -11.50 16.47 4.82
CA LYS A 240 -11.43 15.44 5.87
C LYS A 240 -10.97 14.06 5.38
N TYR A 241 -11.01 13.80 4.07
CA TYR A 241 -10.55 12.54 3.47
C TYR A 241 -9.06 12.56 3.10
N ALA A 242 -8.38 13.71 3.12
CA ALA A 242 -6.96 13.79 2.76
C ALA A 242 -6.08 12.83 3.60
N PRO A 243 -6.25 12.68 4.93
CA PRO A 243 -5.43 11.74 5.70
C PRO A 243 -5.46 10.30 5.17
N VAL A 244 -6.65 9.80 4.82
CA VAL A 244 -6.82 8.43 4.33
C VAL A 244 -6.36 8.31 2.88
N MET A 245 -6.59 9.34 2.07
CA MET A 245 -6.09 9.43 0.69
C MET A 245 -4.55 9.44 0.65
N GLY A 246 -3.89 10.17 1.56
CA GLY A 246 -2.44 10.15 1.73
C GLY A 246 -1.90 8.77 2.12
N MET A 247 -2.58 8.06 3.03
CA MET A 247 -2.22 6.67 3.36
C MET A 247 -2.30 5.76 2.13
N LEU A 248 -3.40 5.84 1.37
CA LEU A 248 -3.61 5.07 0.14
C LEU A 248 -2.52 5.36 -0.90
N LEU A 249 -2.15 6.63 -1.06
CA LEU A 249 -1.15 7.06 -2.01
C LEU A 249 0.23 6.50 -1.67
N ILE A 250 0.62 6.54 -0.40
CA ILE A 250 1.86 5.92 0.07
C ILE A 250 1.86 4.42 -0.19
N ILE A 251 0.79 3.71 0.19
CA ILE A 251 0.67 2.27 -0.04
C ILE A 251 0.78 1.95 -1.54
N THR A 252 0.10 2.73 -2.38
CA THR A 252 0.11 2.59 -3.84
C THR A 252 1.54 2.74 -4.38
N ILE A 253 2.23 3.84 -4.06
CA ILE A 253 3.58 4.12 -4.56
C ILE A 253 4.57 3.06 -4.09
N PHE A 254 4.56 2.71 -2.79
CA PHE A 254 5.50 1.75 -2.22
C PHE A 254 5.29 0.33 -2.77
N LEU A 255 4.05 -0.15 -2.82
CA LEU A 255 3.77 -1.48 -3.35
C LEU A 255 4.04 -1.56 -4.86
N SER A 256 3.83 -0.47 -5.60
CA SER A 256 4.17 -0.42 -7.04
C SER A 256 5.68 -0.46 -7.28
N ALA A 257 6.47 0.22 -6.44
CA ALA A 257 7.93 0.26 -6.62
C ALA A 257 8.62 -1.05 -6.19
N PHE A 258 8.05 -1.75 -5.20
CA PHE A 258 8.76 -2.83 -4.49
C PHE A 258 7.94 -4.13 -4.32
N SER A 259 6.79 -4.25 -5.00
CA SER A 259 5.92 -5.42 -4.94
C SER A 259 5.16 -5.66 -6.25
N TYR A 260 4.23 -6.62 -6.23
CA TYR A 260 3.23 -6.79 -7.29
C TYR A 260 2.00 -6.01 -6.87
N PHE A 261 1.71 -4.92 -7.58
CA PHE A 261 0.58 -4.06 -7.22
C PHE A 261 -0.40 -3.93 -8.38
N PHE A 262 0.06 -3.45 -9.53
CA PHE A 262 -0.81 -3.27 -10.70
C PHE A 262 -1.00 -4.55 -11.52
N GLU A 263 -0.10 -5.52 -11.38
CA GLU A 263 -0.11 -6.80 -12.10
C GLU A 263 -1.10 -7.79 -11.48
N GLU A 264 -1.33 -7.66 -10.17
CA GLU A 264 -2.09 -8.62 -9.37
C GLU A 264 -3.42 -8.02 -8.92
N SER A 265 -4.50 -8.42 -9.60
CA SER A 265 -5.86 -7.89 -9.41
C SER A 265 -6.36 -7.98 -7.96
N ASN A 266 -5.86 -8.96 -7.22
CA ASN A 266 -6.23 -9.26 -5.84
C ASN A 266 -5.92 -8.11 -4.87
N ILE A 267 -4.77 -7.44 -5.04
CA ILE A 267 -4.29 -6.41 -4.12
C ILE A 267 -4.82 -5.02 -4.50
N ILE A 268 -4.91 -4.74 -5.79
CA ILE A 268 -5.38 -3.44 -6.28
C ILE A 268 -6.87 -3.20 -6.00
N GLN A 269 -7.68 -4.26 -5.94
CA GLN A 269 -9.13 -4.12 -5.80
C GLN A 269 -9.56 -3.31 -4.56
N PRO A 270 -9.16 -3.64 -3.32
CA PRO A 270 -9.54 -2.85 -2.15
C PRO A 270 -9.07 -1.39 -2.22
N ILE A 271 -7.88 -1.14 -2.80
CA ILE A 271 -7.33 0.21 -2.99
C ILE A 271 -8.15 1.00 -4.01
N ALA A 272 -8.47 0.42 -5.16
CA ALA A 272 -9.28 1.05 -6.20
C ALA A 272 -10.69 1.37 -5.69
N VAL A 273 -11.29 0.46 -4.91
CA VAL A 273 -12.57 0.67 -4.23
C VAL A 273 -12.47 1.87 -3.27
N ALA A 274 -11.42 1.92 -2.45
CA ALA A 274 -11.21 3.01 -1.49
C ALA A 274 -11.02 4.37 -2.19
N TYR A 275 -10.24 4.44 -3.27
CA TYR A 275 -10.10 5.66 -4.07
C TYR A 275 -11.45 6.13 -4.62
N GLY A 276 -12.21 5.24 -5.27
CA GLY A 276 -13.53 5.58 -5.81
C GLY A 276 -14.49 6.09 -4.73
N ILE A 277 -14.48 5.46 -3.56
CA ILE A 277 -15.31 5.83 -2.42
C ILE A 277 -14.95 7.22 -1.89
N ILE A 278 -13.66 7.49 -1.68
CA ILE A 278 -13.16 8.79 -1.19
C ILE A 278 -13.53 9.91 -2.17
N LEU A 279 -13.25 9.71 -3.46
CA LEU A 279 -13.51 10.72 -4.49
C LEU A 279 -15.00 11.03 -4.60
N GLY A 280 -15.86 10.01 -4.57
CA GLY A 280 -17.31 10.20 -4.68
C GLY A 280 -17.91 10.87 -3.45
N GLN A 281 -17.43 10.53 -2.24
CA GLN A 281 -17.85 11.22 -1.01
C GLN A 281 -17.40 12.67 -0.99
N ALA A 282 -16.14 12.95 -1.32
CA ALA A 282 -15.61 14.31 -1.37
C ALA A 282 -16.40 15.18 -2.38
N TYR A 283 -16.78 14.61 -3.53
CA TYR A 283 -17.63 15.29 -4.50
C TYR A 283 -19.04 15.57 -3.96
N LYS A 284 -19.69 14.56 -3.36
CA LYS A 284 -21.03 14.70 -2.75
C LYS A 284 -21.05 15.77 -1.67
N GLU A 285 -20.00 15.89 -0.87
CA GLU A 285 -19.89 16.90 0.18
C GLU A 285 -19.74 18.30 -0.38
N ARG A 286 -18.88 18.52 -1.39
CA ARG A 286 -18.77 19.84 -2.04
C ARG A 286 -20.14 20.32 -2.56
N LYS A 287 -20.89 19.43 -3.23
CA LYS A 287 -22.25 19.76 -3.72
C LYS A 287 -23.26 20.08 -2.63
N ARG A 288 -23.12 19.53 -1.41
CA ARG A 288 -24.00 19.86 -0.28
C ARG A 288 -23.75 21.26 0.28
N TYR A 289 -22.58 21.83 0.07
CA TYR A 289 -22.24 23.19 0.51
C TYR A 289 -22.48 24.27 -0.56
N GLU A 290 -22.72 23.86 -1.81
CA GLU A 290 -23.05 24.75 -2.94
C GLU A 290 -24.56 25.03 -3.08
N ASN A 291 -25.41 24.24 -2.42
CA ASN A 291 -26.88 24.39 -2.36
C ASN A 291 -27.31 24.89 -0.97
#